data_AF-A0A947CC46-F1
#
_entry.id   AF-A0A947CC46-F1
#
_cell.length_a   1.000
_cell.length_b   1.000
_cell.length_c   1.000
_cell.angle_alpha   90.00
_cell.angle_beta   90.00
_cell.angle_gamma   90.00
#
_symmetry.space_group_name_H-M   'P 1'
#
loop_
_entity.id
_entity.type
_entity.pdbx_description
1 polymer ?
#
loop_
_entity_poly.entity_id
_entity_poly.type
_entity_poly.pdbx_seq_one_letter_code
_entity_poly.pdbx_strand_id
1 'polypeptide(L)'
;VDAFKALASELEVELGLHQVDRSVRWIDSDRSRDYEAQRGVTSFSRWARSRLGETIDLDAVSNWAELHARLAVHGVRVVKRGAGLAMVDATQGDLACKASALGRHWSKQRLCERFGDFVTGPAAEQVATMRREAYEPEPLRALREDGLWHEYQDALGAARARRLEQREALSSKVDAALAAHRQRFRLRHHAIAAMPIPGREKHQLYKMLSFERKAAERRLRATIKQWRTKSVEIHPGSWKEFLAGRAAHGDPRAVHRLTRKSRRVAVKTRERRLHGPPSPELRTSRGSIVHNLPGGIRLRESAGSIELLGEAREEALKQLAKLAKRRFGSGRVTLLGSRRAQERLAELAAAQGLEIGEERQR
;
A
#
# COMPACT_ATOMS: atom_id res chain seq x y z
N VAL A 1 9.18 -4.88 -18.42
CA VAL A 1 9.69 -5.21 -17.07
C VAL A 1 10.27 -6.62 -17.03
N ASP A 2 9.60 -7.61 -17.63
CA ASP A 2 10.08 -9.00 -17.57
C ASP A 2 11.29 -9.28 -18.49
N ALA A 3 11.38 -8.64 -19.65
CA ALA A 3 12.58 -8.68 -20.51
C ALA A 3 13.86 -8.18 -19.80
N PHE A 4 13.73 -7.15 -18.96
CA PHE A 4 14.85 -6.63 -18.17
C PHE A 4 15.28 -7.59 -17.06
N LYS A 5 14.32 -8.30 -16.44
CA LYS A 5 14.62 -9.31 -15.40
C LYS A 5 15.35 -10.50 -15.99
N ALA A 6 14.94 -10.95 -17.18
CA ALA A 6 15.58 -12.06 -17.89
C ALA A 6 17.05 -11.73 -18.24
N LEU A 7 17.27 -10.58 -18.89
CA LEU A 7 18.61 -10.12 -19.27
C LEU A 7 19.54 -9.95 -18.04
N ALA A 8 19.02 -9.41 -16.94
CA ALA A 8 19.81 -9.25 -15.72
C ALA A 8 20.16 -10.59 -15.04
N SER A 9 19.31 -11.61 -15.16
CA SER A 9 19.61 -12.96 -14.66
C SER A 9 20.64 -13.67 -15.53
N GLU A 10 20.58 -13.49 -16.86
CA GLU A 10 21.59 -14.01 -17.80
C GLU A 10 22.97 -13.40 -17.52
N LEU A 11 23.04 -12.08 -17.33
CA LEU A 11 24.28 -11.39 -16.99
C LEU A 11 24.88 -11.83 -15.64
N GLU A 12 24.06 -12.18 -14.66
CA GLU A 12 24.57 -12.72 -13.40
C GLU A 12 25.23 -14.09 -13.56
N VAL A 13 24.69 -14.93 -14.43
CA VAL A 13 25.29 -16.22 -14.79
C VAL A 13 26.61 -15.98 -15.51
N GLU A 14 26.61 -15.12 -16.53
CA GLU A 14 27.77 -14.83 -17.36
C GLU A 14 28.93 -14.22 -16.57
N LEU A 15 28.64 -13.33 -15.63
CA LEU A 15 29.63 -12.64 -14.80
C LEU A 15 30.00 -13.39 -13.52
N GLY A 16 29.47 -14.61 -13.31
CA GLY A 16 29.68 -15.38 -12.07
C GLY A 16 29.18 -14.66 -10.80
N LEU A 17 28.23 -13.74 -10.96
CA LEU A 17 27.66 -12.95 -9.86
C LEU A 17 26.59 -13.75 -9.12
N HIS A 18 26.36 -13.39 -7.86
CA HIS A 18 25.34 -14.04 -7.04
C HIS A 18 23.93 -13.81 -7.60
N GLN A 19 23.25 -14.89 -7.97
CA GLN A 19 21.88 -14.83 -8.46
C GLN A 19 20.91 -14.29 -7.40
N VAL A 20 20.13 -13.28 -7.80
CA VAL A 20 19.13 -12.67 -6.94
C VAL A 20 17.72 -12.92 -7.48
N ASP A 21 16.81 -13.41 -6.62
CA ASP A 21 15.39 -13.60 -7.01
C ASP A 21 14.72 -12.23 -7.24
N ARG A 22 14.62 -11.83 -8.52
CA ARG A 22 14.03 -10.55 -8.98
C ARG A 22 12.52 -10.58 -9.16
N SER A 23 11.88 -11.73 -8.95
CA SER A 23 10.40 -11.79 -8.90
C SER A 23 9.86 -10.98 -7.70
N VAL A 24 10.67 -10.85 -6.65
CA VAL A 24 10.31 -10.19 -5.40
C VAL A 24 10.51 -8.67 -5.48
N ARG A 25 9.45 -7.91 -5.20
CA ARG A 25 9.48 -6.43 -5.22
C ARG A 25 10.41 -5.87 -4.14
N TRP A 26 10.93 -4.65 -4.32
CA TRP A 26 11.84 -4.02 -3.35
C TRP A 26 11.18 -3.87 -1.98
N ILE A 27 11.82 -4.43 -0.96
CA ILE A 27 11.28 -4.57 0.39
C ILE A 27 11.74 -3.39 1.23
N ASP A 28 10.84 -2.44 1.45
CA ASP A 28 11.08 -1.35 2.40
C ASP A 28 10.18 -1.54 3.62
N SER A 29 10.80 -1.78 4.79
CA SER A 29 10.11 -1.85 6.07
C SER A 29 9.33 -0.57 6.39
N ASP A 30 9.73 0.58 5.83
CA ASP A 30 8.97 1.83 5.99
C ASP A 30 7.61 1.79 5.26
N ARG A 31 7.44 0.94 4.24
CA ARG A 31 6.14 0.76 3.58
C ARG A 31 5.14 -0.05 4.37
N SER A 32 5.57 -0.90 5.31
CA SER A 32 4.65 -1.69 6.14
C SER A 32 3.69 -0.82 6.96
N ARG A 33 4.18 0.31 7.49
CA ARG A 33 3.36 1.28 8.24
C ARG A 33 2.40 2.09 7.36
N ASP A 34 2.80 2.34 6.11
CA ASP A 34 1.95 3.01 5.13
C ASP A 34 0.85 2.05 4.65
N TYR A 35 1.19 0.79 4.39
CA TYR A 35 0.26 -0.30 4.05
C TYR A 35 -0.79 -0.49 5.15
N GLU A 36 -0.34 -0.66 6.40
CA GLU A 36 -1.22 -0.82 7.57
C GLU A 36 -2.19 0.36 7.73
N ALA A 37 -1.73 1.58 7.43
CA ALA A 37 -2.57 2.75 7.59
C ALA A 37 -3.52 3.01 6.43
N GLN A 38 -3.13 2.64 5.21
CA GLN A 38 -3.99 2.74 4.04
C GLN A 38 -5.07 1.68 4.04
N ARG A 39 -4.74 0.46 4.50
CA ARG A 39 -5.64 -0.69 4.43
C ARG A 39 -6.30 -1.09 5.75
N GLY A 40 -5.78 -0.65 6.89
CA GLY A 40 -6.29 -1.03 8.21
C GLY A 40 -6.02 -2.47 8.62
N VAL A 41 -5.20 -3.20 7.85
CA VAL A 41 -4.84 -4.59 8.13
C VAL A 41 -3.37 -4.70 8.52
N THR A 42 -3.02 -5.71 9.30
CA THR A 42 -1.63 -6.07 9.64
C THR A 42 -0.83 -6.21 8.35
N SER A 43 0.41 -5.72 8.33
CA SER A 43 1.30 -5.97 7.21
C SER A 43 1.91 -7.36 7.31
N PHE A 44 2.29 -7.93 6.15
CA PHE A 44 3.07 -9.16 6.09
C PHE A 44 4.32 -9.11 6.99
N SER A 45 5.03 -7.97 7.01
CA SER A 45 6.21 -7.82 7.88
C SER A 45 5.88 -7.87 9.38
N ARG A 46 4.73 -7.33 9.81
CA ARG A 46 4.31 -7.36 11.21
C ARG A 46 3.87 -8.75 11.61
N TRP A 47 3.06 -9.39 10.77
CA TRP A 47 2.64 -10.78 10.97
C TRP A 47 3.85 -11.71 11.01
N ALA A 48 4.79 -11.60 10.07
CA ALA A 48 5.99 -12.44 10.01
C ALA A 48 6.84 -12.28 11.26
N ARG A 49 6.97 -11.06 11.80
CA ARG A 49 7.67 -10.82 13.06
C ARG A 49 6.99 -11.54 14.23
N SER A 50 5.67 -11.41 14.37
CA SER A 50 4.93 -12.01 15.50
C SER A 50 4.72 -13.52 15.39
N ARG A 51 4.58 -14.05 14.17
CA ARG A 51 4.26 -15.48 13.94
C ARG A 51 5.48 -16.32 13.62
N LEU A 52 6.51 -15.75 13.02
CA LEU A 52 7.74 -16.47 12.69
C LEU A 52 8.83 -16.07 13.68
N GLY A 53 9.07 -14.76 13.81
CA GLY A 53 10.17 -14.24 14.63
C GLY A 53 10.04 -14.52 16.12
N GLU A 54 8.81 -14.58 16.64
CA GLU A 54 8.53 -14.83 18.07
C GLU A 54 8.17 -16.30 18.35
N THR A 55 7.73 -17.08 17.35
CA THR A 55 7.28 -18.47 17.55
C THR A 55 8.34 -19.49 17.13
N ILE A 56 9.09 -19.24 16.06
CA ILE A 56 10.14 -20.14 15.62
C ILE A 56 11.37 -19.88 16.49
N ASP A 57 11.58 -20.79 17.44
CA ASP A 57 12.83 -20.85 18.17
C ASP A 57 13.94 -21.32 17.22
N LEU A 58 14.86 -20.41 16.91
CA LEU A 58 16.03 -20.72 16.10
C LEU A 58 16.97 -21.68 16.86
N ASP A 59 16.95 -21.68 18.20
CA ASP A 59 17.81 -22.53 19.03
C ASP A 59 17.56 -24.02 18.83
N ALA A 60 16.29 -24.37 18.64
CA ALA A 60 15.84 -25.71 18.32
C ALA A 60 15.98 -26.11 16.83
N VAL A 61 16.53 -25.26 15.97
CA VAL A 61 16.72 -25.57 14.54
C VAL A 61 18.17 -25.96 14.28
N SER A 62 18.37 -27.05 13.54
CA SER A 62 19.69 -27.65 13.33
C SER A 62 20.36 -27.21 12.03
N ASN A 63 19.57 -26.96 10.97
CA ASN A 63 20.10 -26.67 9.63
C ASN A 63 19.10 -25.89 8.76
N TRP A 64 19.54 -25.48 7.56
CA TRP A 64 18.71 -24.77 6.58
C TRP A 64 17.46 -25.55 6.16
N ALA A 65 17.54 -26.87 5.97
CA ALA A 65 16.41 -27.67 5.52
C ALA A 65 15.28 -27.69 6.57
N GLU A 66 15.63 -27.81 7.85
CA GLU A 66 14.68 -27.74 8.95
C GLU A 66 14.05 -26.34 9.07
N LEU A 67 14.84 -25.28 8.91
CA LEU A 67 14.30 -23.90 8.89
C LEU A 67 13.29 -23.71 7.76
N HIS A 68 13.63 -24.17 6.55
CA HIS A 68 12.74 -24.09 5.38
C HIS A 68 11.44 -24.87 5.62
N ALA A 69 11.51 -26.05 6.22
CA ALA A 69 10.33 -26.84 6.55
C ALA A 69 9.41 -26.13 7.54
N ARG A 70 9.97 -25.54 8.62
CA ARG A 70 9.19 -24.77 9.61
C ARG A 70 8.54 -23.54 8.98
N LEU A 71 9.25 -22.82 8.11
CA LEU A 71 8.70 -21.66 7.39
C LEU A 71 7.64 -22.06 6.36
N ALA A 72 7.78 -23.23 5.73
CA ALA A 72 6.83 -23.71 4.73
C ALA A 72 5.44 -23.98 5.30
N VAL A 73 5.33 -24.37 6.58
CA VAL A 73 4.04 -24.49 7.30
C VAL A 73 3.27 -23.17 7.29
N HIS A 74 3.99 -22.04 7.35
CA HIS A 74 3.40 -20.71 7.28
C HIS A 74 3.27 -20.17 5.85
N GLY A 75 3.55 -21.00 4.82
CA GLY A 75 3.54 -20.59 3.42
C GLY A 75 4.65 -19.60 3.06
N VAL A 76 5.73 -19.53 3.86
CA VAL A 76 6.82 -18.57 3.68
C VAL A 76 8.08 -19.30 3.22
N ARG A 77 8.81 -18.68 2.29
CA ARG A 77 10.13 -19.13 1.84
C ARG A 77 11.20 -18.07 2.09
N VAL A 78 12.43 -18.53 2.31
CA VAL A 78 13.60 -17.66 2.42
C VAL A 78 14.31 -17.57 1.07
N VAL A 79 14.62 -16.35 0.64
CA VAL A 79 15.39 -16.10 -0.58
C VAL A 79 16.56 -15.15 -0.32
N LYS A 80 17.63 -15.33 -1.09
CA LYS A 80 18.72 -14.33 -1.18
C LYS A 80 18.20 -13.09 -1.91
N ARG A 81 18.34 -11.92 -1.27
CA ARG A 81 17.98 -10.62 -1.85
C ARG A 81 19.02 -9.57 -1.47
N GLY A 82 19.84 -9.16 -2.46
CA GLY A 82 20.96 -8.25 -2.24
C GLY A 82 21.95 -8.79 -1.20
N ALA A 83 22.40 -7.94 -0.27
CA ALA A 83 23.32 -8.33 0.80
C ALA A 83 22.67 -9.22 1.89
N GLY A 84 21.36 -9.46 1.84
CA GLY A 84 20.61 -10.12 2.92
C GLY A 84 19.73 -11.27 2.46
N LEU A 85 18.83 -11.66 3.38
CA LEU A 85 17.76 -12.63 3.13
C LEU A 85 16.40 -11.94 3.21
N ALA A 86 15.45 -12.43 2.44
CA ALA A 86 14.06 -11.99 2.43
C ALA A 86 13.12 -13.17 2.71
N MET A 87 12.08 -12.90 3.49
CA MET A 87 10.95 -13.77 3.70
C MET A 87 9.90 -13.41 2.66
N VAL A 88 9.40 -14.39 1.91
CA VAL A 88 8.48 -14.18 0.80
C VAL A 88 7.31 -15.13 0.95
N ASP A 89 6.09 -14.64 0.77
CA ASP A 89 4.92 -15.50 0.68
C ASP A 89 4.99 -16.34 -0.61
N ALA A 90 4.76 -17.64 -0.49
CA ALA A 90 4.88 -18.58 -1.60
C ALA A 90 3.77 -18.43 -2.64
N THR A 91 2.62 -17.86 -2.27
CA THR A 91 1.47 -17.67 -3.16
C THR A 91 1.35 -16.24 -3.67
N GLN A 92 1.80 -15.27 -2.89
CA GLN A 92 1.80 -13.86 -3.21
C GLN A 92 3.24 -13.34 -3.20
N GLY A 93 3.98 -13.55 -4.29
CA GLY A 93 5.40 -13.18 -4.38
C GLY A 93 5.69 -11.67 -4.23
N ASP A 94 4.66 -10.82 -4.25
CA ASP A 94 4.74 -9.40 -3.93
C ASP A 94 4.71 -9.10 -2.43
N LEU A 95 4.26 -10.04 -1.60
CA LEU A 95 4.36 -9.98 -0.15
C LEU A 95 5.71 -10.51 0.31
N ALA A 96 6.61 -9.59 0.64
CA ALA A 96 7.91 -9.91 1.17
C ALA A 96 8.39 -8.94 2.25
N CYS A 97 9.19 -9.43 3.18
CA CYS A 97 9.86 -8.64 4.21
C CYS A 97 11.33 -9.06 4.36
N LYS A 98 12.18 -8.18 4.91
CA LYS A 98 13.59 -8.53 5.18
C LYS A 98 13.62 -9.55 6.30
N ALA A 99 14.46 -10.56 6.22
CA ALA A 99 14.60 -11.53 7.31
C ALA A 99 14.98 -10.84 8.63
N SER A 100 15.88 -9.85 8.58
CA SER A 100 16.27 -9.06 9.75
C SER A 100 15.14 -8.20 10.36
N ALA A 101 13.99 -8.06 9.70
CA ALA A 101 12.81 -7.39 10.27
C ALA A 101 12.13 -8.25 11.35
N LEU A 102 12.28 -9.58 11.29
CA LEU A 102 11.78 -10.53 12.28
C LEU A 102 12.60 -10.42 13.58
N GLY A 103 13.91 -10.18 13.48
CA GLY A 103 14.80 -9.95 14.61
C GLY A 103 16.26 -9.89 14.20
N ARG A 104 17.15 -9.48 15.11
CA ARG A 104 18.60 -9.40 14.83
C ARG A 104 19.21 -10.77 14.48
N HIS A 105 18.73 -11.83 15.14
CA HIS A 105 19.14 -13.22 14.92
C HIS A 105 18.72 -13.77 13.54
N TRP A 106 17.77 -13.13 12.88
CA TRP A 106 17.29 -13.49 11.54
C TRP A 106 18.07 -12.81 10.41
N SER A 107 19.18 -12.12 10.72
CA SER A 107 20.03 -11.54 9.67
C SER A 107 20.77 -12.64 8.91
N LYS A 108 21.11 -12.38 7.63
CA LYS A 108 21.87 -13.32 6.80
C LYS A 108 23.14 -13.78 7.49
N GLN A 109 23.90 -12.83 8.04
CA GLN A 109 25.15 -13.11 8.74
C GLN A 109 24.92 -14.07 9.92
N ARG A 110 23.96 -13.77 10.81
CA ARG A 110 23.68 -14.62 11.98
C ARG A 110 23.17 -16.01 11.62
N LEU A 111 22.34 -16.10 10.59
CA LEU A 111 21.85 -17.40 10.12
C LEU A 111 22.95 -18.22 9.45
N CYS A 112 23.87 -17.59 8.72
CA CYS A 112 25.02 -18.28 8.12
C CYS A 112 26.09 -18.67 9.14
N GLU A 113 26.34 -17.85 10.17
CA GLU A 113 27.19 -18.22 11.31
C GLU A 113 26.68 -19.49 12.00
N ARG A 114 25.36 -19.70 12.00
CA ARG A 114 24.72 -20.82 12.68
C ARG A 114 24.59 -22.07 11.81
N PHE A 115 24.12 -21.92 10.57
CA PHE A 115 23.74 -23.03 9.70
C PHE A 115 24.72 -23.25 8.53
N GLY A 116 25.81 -22.48 8.48
CA GLY A 116 26.72 -22.44 7.34
C GLY A 116 26.14 -21.68 6.15
N ASP A 117 26.75 -21.84 4.99
CA ASP A 117 26.35 -21.12 3.78
C ASP A 117 24.89 -21.34 3.44
N PHE A 118 24.23 -20.26 3.01
CA PHE A 118 22.81 -20.30 2.69
C PHE A 118 22.52 -21.30 1.56
N VAL A 119 21.66 -22.27 1.86
CA VAL A 119 21.08 -23.23 0.92
C VAL A 119 19.67 -22.78 0.53
N THR A 120 19.37 -22.82 -0.77
CA THR A 120 18.05 -22.48 -1.30
C THR A 120 17.01 -23.50 -0.85
N GLY A 121 15.87 -23.00 -0.39
CA GLY A 121 14.73 -23.84 0.01
C GLY A 121 13.89 -24.34 -1.17
N PRO A 122 12.81 -25.08 -0.88
CA PRO A 122 11.90 -25.62 -1.89
C PRO A 122 11.23 -24.52 -2.73
N ALA A 123 10.77 -24.90 -3.92
CA ALA A 123 10.11 -23.99 -4.84
C ALA A 123 8.79 -23.44 -4.26
N ALA A 124 8.36 -22.28 -4.75
CA ALA A 124 7.14 -21.62 -4.27
C ALA A 124 5.89 -22.52 -4.36
N GLU A 125 5.78 -23.32 -5.43
CA GLU A 125 4.67 -24.27 -5.61
C GLU A 125 4.64 -25.35 -4.52
N GLN A 126 5.81 -25.87 -4.13
CA GLN A 126 5.93 -26.89 -3.07
C GLN A 126 5.61 -26.29 -1.69
N VAL A 127 6.02 -25.06 -1.43
CA VAL A 127 5.66 -24.37 -0.19
C VAL A 127 4.16 -24.04 -0.14
N ALA A 128 3.57 -23.71 -1.29
CA ALA A 128 2.14 -23.40 -1.39
C ALA A 128 1.24 -24.59 -1.04
N THR A 129 1.68 -25.83 -1.28
CA THR A 129 0.93 -27.05 -0.89
C THR A 129 1.09 -27.40 0.59
N MET A 130 2.20 -27.00 1.23
CA MET A 130 2.48 -27.30 2.64
C MET A 130 1.87 -26.29 3.62
N ARG A 131 1.38 -25.14 3.12
CA ARG A 131 0.85 -24.06 3.96
C ARG A 131 -0.35 -24.51 4.80
N ARG A 132 -0.31 -24.20 6.08
CA ARG A 132 -1.42 -24.39 7.04
C ARG A 132 -1.76 -23.08 7.74
N GLU A 133 -0.74 -22.31 8.09
CA GLU A 133 -0.87 -21.07 8.85
C GLU A 133 -0.37 -19.89 8.02
N ALA A 134 -0.93 -19.74 6.81
CA ALA A 134 -0.54 -18.69 5.89
C ALA A 134 -0.90 -17.30 6.41
N TYR A 135 -0.23 -16.29 5.86
CA TYR A 135 -0.57 -14.90 6.15
C TYR A 135 -1.97 -14.57 5.63
N GLU A 136 -2.84 -14.15 6.54
CA GLU A 136 -4.13 -13.54 6.22
C GLU A 136 -4.14 -12.08 6.65
N PRO A 137 -4.58 -11.14 5.79
CA PRO A 137 -4.70 -9.74 6.16
C PRO A 137 -5.77 -9.53 7.24
N GLU A 138 -5.36 -9.59 8.50
CA GLU A 138 -6.24 -9.34 9.64
C GLU A 138 -6.30 -7.85 9.99
N PRO A 139 -7.44 -7.31 10.44
CA PRO A 139 -7.47 -5.97 11.01
C PRO A 139 -6.44 -5.82 12.12
N LEU A 140 -5.80 -4.65 12.19
CA LEU A 140 -4.91 -4.33 13.30
C LEU A 140 -5.67 -4.53 14.61
N ARG A 141 -5.07 -5.16 15.62
CA ARG A 141 -5.71 -5.44 16.92
C ARG A 141 -6.44 -4.23 17.50
N ALA A 142 -5.79 -3.06 17.42
CA ALA A 142 -6.37 -1.82 17.90
C ALA A 142 -7.65 -1.41 17.16
N LEU A 143 -7.86 -1.81 15.90
CA LEU A 143 -9.05 -1.54 15.08
C LEU A 143 -10.21 -2.52 15.35
N ARG A 144 -9.97 -3.61 16.08
CA ARG A 144 -11.04 -4.54 16.49
C ARG A 144 -11.86 -3.99 17.66
N GLU A 145 -11.34 -3.00 18.37
CA GLU A 145 -11.89 -2.53 19.65
C GLU A 145 -12.93 -1.39 19.51
N ASP A 146 -12.97 -0.65 18.39
CA ASP A 146 -13.79 0.57 18.25
C ASP A 146 -14.98 0.46 17.29
N GLY A 147 -15.21 -0.72 16.70
CA GLY A 147 -16.33 -1.02 15.80
C GLY A 147 -16.23 -0.38 14.40
N LEU A 148 -15.38 0.63 14.21
CA LEU A 148 -15.21 1.32 12.91
C LEU A 148 -14.76 0.36 11.81
N TRP A 149 -13.97 -0.66 12.16
CA TRP A 149 -13.54 -1.67 11.19
C TRP A 149 -14.71 -2.50 10.66
N HIS A 150 -15.65 -2.90 11.53
CA HIS A 150 -16.86 -3.59 11.13
C HIS A 150 -17.74 -2.70 10.23
N GLU A 151 -17.93 -1.43 10.60
CA GLU A 151 -18.68 -0.48 9.77
C GLU A 151 -18.06 -0.34 8.36
N TYR A 152 -16.73 -0.37 8.25
CA TYR A 152 -16.04 -0.36 6.96
C TYR A 152 -16.21 -1.66 6.19
N GLN A 153 -16.16 -2.82 6.86
CA GLN A 153 -16.45 -4.10 6.22
C GLN A 153 -17.87 -4.15 5.68
N ASP A 154 -18.85 -3.65 6.44
CA ASP A 154 -20.25 -3.54 6.02
C ASP A 154 -20.37 -2.58 4.83
N ALA A 155 -19.69 -1.44 4.86
CA ALA A 155 -19.65 -0.51 3.74
C ALA A 155 -19.05 -1.15 2.46
N LEU A 156 -17.98 -1.95 2.60
CA LEU A 156 -17.40 -2.72 1.49
C LEU A 156 -18.37 -3.78 0.95
N GLY A 157 -19.08 -4.47 1.84
CA GLY A 157 -20.11 -5.46 1.51
C GLY A 157 -21.28 -4.83 0.76
N ALA A 158 -21.85 -3.76 1.31
CA ALA A 158 -22.93 -3.00 0.69
C ALA A 158 -22.52 -2.44 -0.68
N ALA A 159 -21.31 -1.92 -0.80
CA ALA A 159 -20.79 -1.45 -2.09
C ALA A 159 -20.59 -2.60 -3.09
N ARG A 160 -20.21 -3.81 -2.63
CA ARG A 160 -20.14 -4.99 -3.50
C ARG A 160 -21.51 -5.41 -4.00
N ALA A 161 -22.52 -5.44 -3.12
CA ALA A 161 -23.89 -5.76 -3.48
C ALA A 161 -24.44 -4.76 -4.51
N ARG A 162 -24.29 -3.45 -4.25
CA ARG A 162 -24.70 -2.39 -5.20
C ARG A 162 -24.01 -2.51 -6.55
N ARG A 163 -22.72 -2.85 -6.58
CA ARG A 163 -22.00 -3.07 -7.86
C ARG A 163 -22.53 -4.27 -8.62
N LEU A 164 -22.92 -5.35 -7.93
CA LEU A 164 -23.53 -6.51 -8.56
C LEU A 164 -24.89 -6.12 -9.17
N GLU A 165 -25.75 -5.48 -8.39
CA GLU A 165 -27.06 -4.99 -8.84
C GLU A 165 -26.93 -4.05 -10.04
N GLN A 166 -26.00 -3.09 -10.01
CA GLN A 166 -25.74 -2.19 -11.14
C GLN A 166 -25.25 -2.93 -12.39
N ARG A 167 -24.44 -3.98 -12.22
CA ARG A 167 -23.98 -4.81 -13.34
C ARG A 167 -25.12 -5.63 -13.94
N GLU A 168 -25.97 -6.21 -13.10
CA GLU A 168 -27.16 -6.94 -13.53
C GLU A 168 -28.13 -6.02 -14.26
N ALA A 169 -28.47 -4.87 -13.68
CA ALA A 169 -29.33 -3.87 -14.31
C ALA A 169 -28.76 -3.37 -15.64
N LEU A 170 -27.44 -3.15 -15.72
CA LEU A 170 -26.78 -2.81 -16.98
C LEU A 170 -26.83 -3.95 -17.99
N SER A 171 -26.62 -5.20 -17.56
CA SER A 171 -26.74 -6.38 -18.42
C SER A 171 -28.14 -6.48 -19.00
N SER A 172 -29.17 -6.45 -18.15
CA SER A 172 -30.57 -6.49 -18.58
C SER A 172 -30.92 -5.36 -19.55
N LYS A 173 -30.40 -4.14 -19.31
CA LYS A 173 -30.58 -3.00 -20.22
C LYS A 173 -29.93 -3.24 -21.58
N VAL A 174 -28.72 -3.79 -21.60
CA VAL A 174 -28.01 -4.15 -22.83
C VAL A 174 -28.76 -5.24 -23.59
N ASP A 175 -29.21 -6.28 -22.91
CA ASP A 175 -29.95 -7.39 -23.50
C ASP A 175 -31.28 -6.94 -24.10
N ALA A 176 -32.03 -6.10 -23.39
CA ALA A 176 -33.26 -5.50 -23.88
C ALA A 176 -33.02 -4.64 -25.14
N ALA A 177 -31.95 -3.84 -25.17
CA ALA A 177 -31.61 -3.02 -26.32
C ALA A 177 -31.20 -3.86 -27.55
N LEU A 178 -30.45 -4.95 -27.34
CA LEU A 178 -30.09 -5.89 -28.39
C LEU A 178 -31.32 -6.64 -28.92
N ALA A 179 -32.22 -7.08 -28.04
CA ALA A 179 -33.47 -7.74 -28.41
C ALA A 179 -34.38 -6.80 -29.23
N ALA A 180 -34.56 -5.57 -28.78
CA ALA A 180 -35.34 -4.55 -29.51
C ALA A 180 -34.73 -4.24 -30.89
N HIS A 181 -33.39 -4.15 -30.98
CA HIS A 181 -32.70 -3.98 -32.26
C HIS A 181 -32.97 -5.16 -33.21
N ARG A 182 -32.79 -6.40 -32.74
CA ARG A 182 -33.07 -7.61 -33.54
C ARG A 182 -34.51 -7.64 -34.03
N GLN A 183 -35.46 -7.38 -33.15
CA GLN A 183 -36.90 -7.41 -33.48
C GLN A 183 -37.27 -6.35 -34.52
N ARG A 184 -36.76 -5.12 -34.37
CA ARG A 184 -37.00 -4.03 -35.33
C ARG A 184 -36.59 -4.42 -36.76
N PHE A 185 -35.42 -5.02 -36.93
CA PHE A 185 -34.92 -5.39 -38.26
C PHE A 185 -35.59 -6.67 -38.79
N ARG A 186 -35.99 -7.60 -37.91
CA ARG A 186 -36.79 -8.77 -38.27
C ARG A 186 -38.15 -8.36 -38.84
N LEU A 187 -38.86 -7.44 -38.19
CA LEU A 187 -40.15 -6.94 -38.67
C LEU A 187 -40.03 -6.24 -40.03
N ARG A 188 -39.02 -5.38 -40.20
CA ARG A 188 -38.75 -4.70 -41.49
C ARG A 188 -38.41 -5.69 -42.60
N HIS A 189 -37.66 -6.74 -42.29
CA HIS A 189 -37.37 -7.80 -43.25
C HIS A 189 -38.63 -8.55 -43.68
N HIS A 190 -39.49 -8.94 -42.73
CA HIS A 190 -40.77 -9.58 -43.04
C HIS A 190 -41.70 -8.66 -43.85
N ALA A 191 -41.70 -7.36 -43.57
CA ALA A 191 -42.46 -6.39 -44.35
C ALA A 191 -42.01 -6.36 -45.82
N ILE A 192 -40.70 -6.29 -46.09
CA ILE A 192 -40.16 -6.35 -47.48
C ILE A 192 -40.50 -7.69 -48.13
N ALA A 193 -40.41 -8.79 -47.39
CA ALA A 193 -40.72 -10.11 -47.91
C ALA A 193 -42.20 -10.20 -48.38
N ALA A 194 -43.13 -9.63 -47.62
CA ALA A 194 -44.56 -9.65 -47.88
C ALA A 194 -45.05 -8.66 -48.97
N MET A 195 -44.21 -7.71 -49.42
CA MET A 195 -44.61 -6.76 -50.46
C MET A 195 -44.85 -7.45 -51.82
N PRO A 196 -45.92 -7.11 -52.56
CA PRO A 196 -46.20 -7.64 -53.89
C PRO A 196 -45.43 -6.88 -54.97
N ILE A 197 -44.09 -6.86 -54.88
CA ILE A 197 -43.20 -6.13 -55.79
C ILE A 197 -42.21 -7.08 -56.49
N PRO A 198 -41.68 -6.72 -57.68
CA PRO A 198 -40.69 -7.52 -58.40
C PRO A 198 -39.42 -7.80 -57.58
N GLY A 199 -38.79 -8.95 -57.82
CA GLY A 199 -37.59 -9.37 -57.07
C GLY A 199 -36.41 -8.40 -57.15
N ARG A 200 -36.26 -7.65 -58.25
CA ARG A 200 -35.22 -6.62 -58.42
C ARG A 200 -35.40 -5.46 -57.43
N GLU A 201 -36.63 -5.03 -57.20
CA GLU A 201 -36.96 -3.96 -56.25
C GLU A 201 -36.79 -4.45 -54.80
N LYS A 202 -37.22 -5.69 -54.48
CA LYS A 202 -36.94 -6.31 -53.16
C LYS A 202 -35.45 -6.33 -52.85
N HIS A 203 -34.60 -6.66 -53.83
CA HIS A 203 -33.14 -6.69 -53.65
C HIS A 203 -32.57 -5.32 -53.29
N GLN A 204 -33.05 -4.24 -53.92
CA GLN A 204 -32.66 -2.88 -53.57
C GLN A 204 -33.08 -2.52 -52.13
N LEU A 205 -34.30 -2.88 -51.73
CA LEU A 205 -34.79 -2.67 -50.36
C LEU A 205 -33.98 -3.46 -49.32
N TYR A 206 -33.63 -4.71 -49.60
CA TYR A 206 -32.76 -5.50 -48.71
C TYR A 206 -31.35 -4.91 -48.59
N LYS A 207 -30.76 -4.40 -49.69
CA LYS A 207 -29.48 -3.70 -49.64
C LYS A 207 -29.56 -2.46 -48.74
N MET A 208 -30.60 -1.65 -48.90
CA MET A 208 -30.82 -0.47 -48.06
C MET A 208 -31.01 -0.85 -46.58
N LEU A 209 -31.85 -1.84 -46.29
CA LEU A 209 -32.07 -2.34 -44.93
C LEU A 209 -30.78 -2.88 -44.28
N SER A 210 -29.92 -3.55 -45.05
CA SER A 210 -28.61 -4.03 -44.58
C SER A 210 -27.68 -2.87 -44.19
N PHE A 211 -27.64 -1.81 -44.99
CA PHE A 211 -26.87 -0.60 -44.69
C PHE A 211 -27.40 0.09 -43.43
N GLU A 212 -28.72 0.27 -43.32
CA GLU A 212 -29.37 0.81 -42.13
C GLU A 212 -29.07 -0.02 -40.88
N ARG A 213 -29.12 -1.34 -40.98
CA ARG A 213 -28.80 -2.27 -39.88
C ARG A 213 -27.37 -2.05 -39.38
N LYS A 214 -26.39 -2.02 -40.29
CA LYS A 214 -24.98 -1.76 -39.93
C LYS A 214 -24.79 -0.37 -39.31
N ALA A 215 -25.49 0.65 -39.79
CA ALA A 215 -25.42 1.99 -39.20
C ALA A 215 -26.04 2.03 -37.79
N ALA A 216 -27.21 1.41 -37.60
CA ALA A 216 -27.88 1.33 -36.31
C ALA A 216 -27.10 0.49 -35.29
N GLU A 217 -26.46 -0.60 -35.73
CA GLU A 217 -25.61 -1.42 -34.87
C GLU A 217 -24.40 -0.64 -34.35
N ARG A 218 -23.74 0.15 -35.20
CA ARG A 218 -22.63 1.04 -34.78
C ARG A 218 -23.07 2.04 -33.71
N ARG A 219 -24.25 2.65 -33.87
CA ARG A 219 -24.83 3.56 -32.86
C ARG A 219 -25.12 2.83 -31.56
N LEU A 220 -25.74 1.65 -31.63
CA LEU A 220 -26.03 0.83 -30.44
C LEU A 220 -24.76 0.45 -29.68
N ARG A 221 -23.70 0.03 -30.38
CA ARG A 221 -22.39 -0.26 -29.76
C ARG A 221 -21.81 0.97 -29.07
N ALA A 222 -21.92 2.15 -29.66
CA ALA A 222 -21.48 3.40 -29.03
C ALA A 222 -22.28 3.72 -27.76
N THR A 223 -23.61 3.55 -27.80
CA THR A 223 -24.48 3.75 -26.64
C THR A 223 -24.16 2.76 -25.50
N ILE A 224 -23.99 1.47 -25.82
CA ILE A 224 -23.59 0.44 -24.83
C ILE A 224 -22.24 0.79 -24.19
N LYS A 225 -21.27 1.25 -25.00
CA LYS A 225 -19.98 1.71 -24.50
C LYS A 225 -20.17 2.86 -23.50
N GLN A 226 -20.99 3.86 -23.82
CA GLN A 226 -21.29 4.97 -22.91
C GLN A 226 -21.94 4.51 -21.60
N TRP A 227 -22.89 3.57 -21.64
CA TRP A 227 -23.50 3.03 -20.43
C TRP A 227 -22.47 2.37 -19.51
N ARG A 228 -21.55 1.57 -20.08
CA ARG A 228 -20.47 0.91 -19.31
C ARG A 228 -19.51 1.89 -18.65
N THR A 229 -19.21 3.02 -19.32
CA THR A 229 -18.31 4.03 -18.78
C THR A 229 -18.92 4.81 -17.61
N LYS A 230 -20.24 5.06 -17.63
CA LYS A 230 -20.93 5.81 -16.57
C LYS A 230 -21.12 5.04 -15.26
N SER A 231 -21.00 3.71 -15.24
CA SER A 231 -21.33 2.87 -14.08
C SER A 231 -20.17 2.61 -13.09
N VAL A 232 -19.15 3.48 -12.98
CA VAL A 232 -17.90 3.13 -12.25
C VAL A 232 -17.86 3.54 -10.76
N GLU A 233 -18.77 4.35 -10.24
CA GLU A 233 -18.48 5.10 -9.02
C GLU A 233 -19.24 4.69 -7.76
N ILE A 234 -19.00 3.51 -7.18
CA ILE A 234 -19.27 3.31 -5.74
C ILE A 234 -18.27 2.30 -5.15
N HIS A 235 -17.07 2.76 -4.80
CA HIS A 235 -16.21 2.05 -3.86
C HIS A 235 -16.03 2.92 -2.61
N PRO A 236 -16.14 2.38 -1.37
CA PRO A 236 -15.96 3.14 -0.13
C PRO A 236 -14.56 3.75 0.08
N GLY A 237 -13.68 3.65 -0.93
CA GLY A 237 -12.31 4.10 -0.85
C GLY A 237 -11.42 3.17 -0.02
N SER A 238 -10.19 3.62 0.22
CA SER A 238 -9.28 2.97 1.17
C SER A 238 -9.79 3.13 2.62
N TRP A 239 -9.31 2.30 3.56
CA TRP A 239 -9.63 2.44 4.99
C TRP A 239 -9.32 3.86 5.50
N LYS A 240 -8.25 4.47 5.00
CA LYS A 240 -7.89 5.85 5.31
C LYS A 240 -8.93 6.86 4.80
N GLU A 241 -9.45 6.67 3.58
CA GLU A 241 -10.51 7.53 3.01
C GLU A 241 -11.82 7.37 3.78
N PHE A 242 -12.17 6.13 4.15
CA PHE A 242 -13.31 5.87 5.02
C PHE A 242 -13.19 6.62 6.36
N LEU A 243 -12.04 6.52 7.03
CA LEU A 243 -11.78 7.26 8.27
C LEU A 243 -11.82 8.78 8.07
N ALA A 244 -11.26 9.28 6.97
CA ALA A 244 -11.32 10.71 6.65
C ALA A 244 -12.76 11.19 6.44
N GLY A 245 -13.58 10.38 5.76
CA GLY A 245 -15.01 10.63 5.62
C GLY A 245 -15.72 10.66 6.97
N ARG A 246 -15.55 9.64 7.81
CA ARG A 246 -16.17 9.59 9.15
C ARG A 246 -15.72 10.75 10.04
N ALA A 247 -14.43 11.11 10.00
CA ALA A 247 -13.89 12.25 10.74
C ALA A 247 -14.46 13.59 10.24
N ALA A 248 -14.67 13.75 8.93
CA ALA A 248 -15.33 14.94 8.38
C ALA A 248 -16.79 15.08 8.83
N HIS A 249 -17.45 13.96 9.13
CA HIS A 249 -18.79 13.93 9.74
C HIS A 249 -18.77 14.01 11.27
N GLY A 250 -17.61 14.27 11.88
CA GLY A 250 -17.48 14.49 13.32
C GLY A 250 -17.37 13.23 14.18
N ASP A 251 -17.09 12.05 13.60
CA ASP A 251 -16.90 10.83 14.42
C ASP A 251 -15.61 10.93 15.25
N PRO A 252 -15.70 11.02 16.60
CA PRO A 252 -14.54 11.23 17.47
C PRO A 252 -13.57 10.04 17.44
N ARG A 253 -14.06 8.82 17.18
CA ARG A 253 -13.23 7.61 17.05
C ARG A 253 -12.33 7.72 15.82
N ALA A 254 -12.89 8.17 14.69
CA ALA A 254 -12.16 8.36 13.45
C ALA A 254 -11.12 9.48 13.57
N VAL A 255 -11.49 10.60 14.22
CA VAL A 255 -10.55 11.69 14.55
C VAL A 255 -9.40 11.17 15.40
N HIS A 256 -9.69 10.42 16.48
CA HIS A 256 -8.67 9.84 17.35
C HIS A 256 -7.68 8.92 16.60
N ARG A 257 -8.17 8.15 15.63
CA ARG A 257 -7.33 7.25 14.80
C ARG A 257 -6.42 8.01 13.85
N LEU A 258 -6.94 9.07 13.22
CA LEU A 258 -6.14 9.93 12.34
C LEU A 258 -5.10 10.72 13.15
N THR A 259 -5.42 11.16 14.37
CA THR A 259 -4.52 11.93 15.23
C THR A 259 -3.43 11.09 15.90
N ARG A 260 -3.59 9.76 16.07
CA ARG A 260 -2.51 8.88 16.56
C ARG A 260 -1.23 8.94 15.71
N LYS A 261 -1.31 9.33 14.43
CA LYS A 261 -0.13 9.53 13.57
C LYS A 261 0.56 10.88 13.73
N SER A 262 -0.08 11.86 14.37
CA SER A 262 0.45 13.22 14.58
C SER A 262 0.96 13.50 15.99
N ARG A 263 1.05 12.50 16.88
CA ARG A 263 1.64 12.64 18.23
C ARG A 263 3.17 12.78 18.26
N ARG A 264 3.82 12.90 17.11
CA ARG A 264 5.27 13.12 17.07
C ARG A 264 5.55 14.55 17.48
N VAL A 265 6.46 14.70 18.43
CA VAL A 265 6.94 16.01 18.82
C VAL A 265 7.65 16.63 17.62
N ALA A 266 7.20 17.80 17.18
CA ALA A 266 7.74 18.43 15.98
C ALA A 266 7.81 19.95 16.13
N VAL A 267 8.84 20.52 15.52
CA VAL A 267 9.01 21.97 15.39
C VAL A 267 8.76 22.33 13.93
N LYS A 268 7.83 23.25 13.67
CA LYS A 268 7.52 23.75 12.33
C LYS A 268 7.83 25.23 12.22
N THR A 269 8.28 25.68 11.05
CA THR A 269 8.39 27.10 10.72
C THR A 269 7.49 27.41 9.50
N ARG A 270 6.94 28.62 9.44
CA ARG A 270 6.25 29.11 8.23
C ARG A 270 7.23 29.66 7.19
N GLU A 271 8.46 29.97 7.60
CA GLU A 271 9.48 30.51 6.71
C GLU A 271 10.16 29.39 5.91
N ARG A 272 10.25 29.57 4.59
CA ARG A 272 10.86 28.59 3.68
C ARG A 272 12.39 28.72 3.56
N ARG A 273 12.99 29.72 4.21
CA ARG A 273 14.45 29.93 4.20
C ARG A 273 15.07 29.11 5.34
N LEU A 274 15.83 28.09 4.98
CA LEU A 274 16.59 27.27 5.94
C LEU A 274 18.02 27.78 6.03
N HIS A 275 18.58 27.85 7.23
CA HIS A 275 19.98 28.19 7.45
C HIS A 275 20.88 26.94 7.36
N GLY A 276 21.99 27.10 6.63
CA GLY A 276 23.05 26.11 6.43
C GLY A 276 22.74 25.04 5.37
N PRO A 277 23.72 24.61 4.57
CA PRO A 277 23.52 23.54 3.60
C PRO A 277 23.15 22.23 4.31
N PRO A 278 22.18 21.45 3.81
CA PRO A 278 21.97 20.09 4.30
C PRO A 278 23.18 19.21 4.01
N SER A 279 23.61 18.40 4.98
CA SER A 279 24.60 17.35 4.75
C SER A 279 24.13 16.47 3.57
N PRO A 280 24.87 16.41 2.45
CA PRO A 280 24.41 15.76 1.21
C PRO A 280 24.12 14.27 1.35
N GLU A 281 24.79 13.60 2.30
CA GLU A 281 24.85 12.13 2.41
C GLU A 281 23.62 11.48 3.06
N LEU A 282 22.66 12.26 3.60
CA LEU A 282 21.51 11.75 4.37
C LEU A 282 20.14 12.00 3.72
N ARG A 283 20.12 12.43 2.45
CA ARG A 283 18.89 12.84 1.76
C ARG A 283 18.10 11.62 1.28
N THR A 284 16.87 11.45 1.75
CA THR A 284 15.97 10.39 1.26
C THR A 284 15.36 10.78 -0.09
N SER A 285 14.83 9.80 -0.84
CA SER A 285 14.16 10.00 -2.14
C SER A 285 12.97 10.98 -2.11
N ARG A 286 12.48 11.35 -0.91
CA ARG A 286 11.41 12.33 -0.69
C ARG A 286 11.93 13.73 -0.31
N GLY A 287 13.24 13.97 -0.35
CA GLY A 287 13.86 15.25 0.03
C GLY A 287 13.93 15.53 1.52
N SER A 288 13.50 14.59 2.37
CA SER A 288 13.65 14.65 3.83
C SER A 288 14.99 14.05 4.28
N ILE A 289 15.53 14.52 5.41
CA ILE A 289 16.80 14.05 5.99
C ILE A 289 16.50 13.39 7.33
N VAL A 290 17.05 12.19 7.57
CA VAL A 290 16.92 11.51 8.86
C VAL A 290 18.26 11.58 9.60
N HIS A 291 18.27 12.28 10.73
CA HIS A 291 19.43 12.39 11.62
C HIS A 291 19.35 11.26 12.67
N ASN A 292 20.36 10.41 12.70
CA ASN A 292 20.54 9.40 13.75
C ASN A 292 21.58 9.93 14.75
N LEU A 293 21.13 10.27 15.95
CA LEU A 293 21.96 10.87 17.00
C LEU A 293 22.32 9.82 18.08
N PRO A 294 23.38 10.08 18.88
CA PRO A 294 23.74 9.22 20.02
C PRO A 294 22.55 8.98 20.96
N GLY A 295 22.50 7.80 21.59
CA GLY A 295 21.38 7.42 22.47
C GLY A 295 20.13 6.90 21.73
N GLY A 296 20.24 6.58 20.43
CA GLY A 296 19.14 6.02 19.64
C GLY A 296 18.08 7.05 19.22
N ILE A 297 18.39 8.34 19.36
CA ILE A 297 17.48 9.44 19.00
C ILE A 297 17.47 9.61 17.48
N ARG A 298 16.26 9.66 16.91
CA ARG A 298 16.08 9.84 15.47
C ARG A 298 15.25 11.09 15.20
N LEU A 299 15.76 12.01 14.38
CA LEU A 299 15.05 13.22 13.97
C LEU A 299 14.85 13.21 12.46
N ARG A 300 13.65 13.59 12.00
CA ARG A 300 13.34 13.74 10.57
C ARG A 300 13.17 15.20 10.23
N GLU A 301 14.07 15.71 9.43
CA GLU A 301 14.00 17.04 8.84
C GLU A 301 13.30 16.96 7.48
N SER A 302 12.31 17.82 7.26
CA SER A 302 11.64 18.07 5.97
C SER A 302 11.60 19.58 5.74
N ALA A 303 11.25 20.02 4.53
CA ALA A 303 11.13 21.45 4.22
C ALA A 303 10.13 22.13 5.18
N GLY A 304 10.66 22.92 6.13
CA GLY A 304 9.88 23.66 7.13
C GLY A 304 9.42 22.86 8.36
N SER A 305 9.89 21.61 8.59
CA SER A 305 9.55 20.86 9.80
C SER A 305 10.63 19.88 10.24
N ILE A 306 10.86 19.78 11.55
CA ILE A 306 11.70 18.75 12.15
C ILE A 306 10.85 17.94 13.13
N GLU A 307 10.77 16.63 12.92
CA GLU A 307 9.95 15.69 13.71
C GLU A 307 10.84 14.72 14.50
N LEU A 308 10.48 14.47 15.76
CA LEU A 308 11.08 13.42 16.57
C LEU A 308 10.48 12.05 16.22
N LEU A 309 11.34 11.11 15.81
CA LEU A 309 11.01 9.72 15.48
C LEU A 309 11.30 8.81 16.69
N GLY A 310 10.57 8.98 17.78
CA GLY A 310 10.77 8.19 18.99
C GLY A 310 10.03 8.75 20.21
N GLU A 311 10.39 8.26 21.39
CA GLU A 311 9.89 8.80 22.66
C GLU A 311 10.48 10.18 22.95
N ALA A 312 9.66 11.05 23.54
CA ALA A 312 10.03 12.42 23.94
C ALA A 312 10.84 12.43 25.25
N ARG A 313 12.02 11.80 25.24
CA ARG A 313 12.99 11.86 26.34
C ARG A 313 13.64 13.24 26.39
N GLU A 314 14.15 13.63 27.54
CA GLU A 314 14.70 14.96 27.74
C GLU A 314 15.88 15.27 26.81
N GLU A 315 16.79 14.31 26.62
CA GLU A 315 17.90 14.41 25.67
C GLU A 315 17.39 14.55 24.22
N ALA A 316 16.31 13.85 23.87
CA ALA A 316 15.73 13.88 22.54
C ALA A 316 15.09 15.25 22.22
N LEU A 317 14.41 15.85 23.22
CA LEU A 317 13.84 17.19 23.10
C LEU A 317 14.94 18.27 23.02
N LYS A 318 16.02 18.13 23.78
CA LYS A 318 17.20 19.03 23.70
C LYS A 318 17.81 19.00 22.31
N GLN A 319 18.03 17.81 21.75
CA GLN A 319 18.58 17.65 20.40
C GLN A 319 17.62 18.17 19.32
N LEU A 320 16.31 17.97 19.49
CA LEU A 320 15.29 18.53 18.61
C LEU A 320 15.34 20.07 18.58
N ALA A 321 15.38 20.73 19.75
CA ALA A 321 15.48 22.19 19.85
C ALA A 321 16.79 22.73 19.26
N LYS A 322 17.92 22.06 19.54
CA LYS A 322 19.24 22.43 18.99
C LYS A 322 19.27 22.34 17.46
N LEU A 323 18.72 21.26 16.90
CA LEU A 323 18.62 21.08 15.45
C LEU A 323 17.67 22.12 14.83
N ALA A 324 16.56 22.42 15.49
CA ALA A 324 15.63 23.46 15.06
C ALA A 324 16.27 24.84 15.04
N LYS A 325 17.00 25.26 16.09
CA LYS A 325 17.76 26.52 16.09
C LYS A 325 18.75 26.61 14.93
N ARG A 326 19.51 25.54 14.69
CA ARG A 326 20.49 25.51 13.60
C ARG A 326 19.86 25.68 12.21
N ARG A 327 18.64 25.17 12.02
CA ARG A 327 17.96 25.15 10.71
C ARG A 327 17.01 26.30 10.48
N PHE A 328 16.26 26.69 11.50
CA PHE A 328 15.23 27.73 11.43
C PHE A 328 15.71 29.08 11.99
N GLY A 329 16.95 29.16 12.49
CA GLY A 329 17.49 30.38 13.11
C GLY A 329 16.73 30.73 14.38
N SER A 330 16.52 32.02 14.63
CA SER A 330 15.68 32.54 15.73
C SER A 330 14.23 32.81 15.28
N GLY A 331 13.84 32.34 14.10
CA GLY A 331 12.51 32.60 13.53
C GLY A 331 11.37 31.96 14.33
N ARG A 332 10.15 32.48 14.11
CA ARG A 332 8.93 32.01 14.78
C ARG A 332 8.63 30.55 14.46
N VAL A 333 8.60 29.70 15.50
CA VAL A 333 8.31 28.26 15.37
C VAL A 333 6.99 27.87 16.04
N THR A 334 6.34 26.86 15.49
CA THR A 334 5.16 26.19 16.06
C THR A 334 5.59 24.84 16.64
N LEU A 335 5.28 24.63 17.92
CA LEU A 335 5.58 23.40 18.64
C LEU A 335 4.36 22.45 18.60
N LEU A 336 4.57 21.23 18.14
CA LEU A 336 3.56 20.17 18.09
C LEU A 336 3.99 19.04 19.02
N GLY A 337 3.08 18.49 19.83
CA GLY A 337 3.37 17.38 20.74
C GLY A 337 2.28 17.22 21.80
N SER A 338 2.48 16.28 22.73
CA SER A 338 1.66 16.24 23.95
C SER A 338 1.93 17.47 24.81
N ARG A 339 0.96 17.90 25.63
CA ARG A 339 1.09 19.07 26.50
C ARG A 339 2.40 19.09 27.31
N ARG A 340 2.70 17.98 28.01
CA ARG A 340 3.95 17.80 28.77
C ARG A 340 5.21 17.93 27.91
N ALA A 341 5.20 17.40 26.69
CA ALA A 341 6.33 17.50 25.77
C ALA A 341 6.44 18.89 25.13
N GLN A 342 5.32 19.58 24.92
CA GLN A 342 5.28 20.96 24.44
C GLN A 342 5.83 21.93 25.49
N GLU A 343 5.36 21.83 26.74
CA GLU A 343 5.85 22.64 27.87
C GLU A 343 7.37 22.49 28.01
N ARG A 344 7.87 21.25 28.03
CA ARG A 344 9.32 21.02 28.14
C ARG A 344 10.10 21.44 26.90
N LEU A 345 9.54 21.26 25.70
CA LEU A 345 10.19 21.71 24.46
C LEU A 345 10.18 23.23 24.34
N ALA A 346 9.15 23.91 24.86
CA ALA A 346 9.07 25.37 24.90
C ALA A 346 10.15 25.94 25.81
N GLU A 347 10.33 25.40 27.01
CA GLU A 347 11.44 25.77 27.91
C GLU A 347 12.80 25.60 27.23
N LEU A 348 13.02 24.45 26.58
CA LEU A 348 14.28 24.16 25.89
C LEU A 348 14.48 25.01 24.63
N ALA A 349 13.42 25.33 23.90
CA ALA A 349 13.46 26.20 22.73
C ALA A 349 13.77 27.64 23.13
N ALA A 350 13.14 28.14 24.20
CA ALA A 350 13.40 29.46 24.78
C ALA A 350 14.84 29.58 25.30
N ALA A 351 15.34 28.56 26.02
CA ALA A 351 16.74 28.50 26.45
C ALA A 351 17.74 28.48 25.28
N GLN A 352 17.30 28.04 24.10
CA GLN A 352 18.08 28.06 22.87
C GLN A 352 17.86 29.33 22.05
N GLY A 353 16.99 30.28 22.46
CA GLY A 353 16.75 31.53 21.73
C GLY A 353 15.89 31.39 20.47
N LEU A 354 14.94 30.43 20.47
CA LEU A 354 13.89 30.29 19.46
C LEU A 354 12.66 31.11 19.87
N GLU A 355 12.11 31.93 18.96
CA GLU A 355 10.85 32.62 19.20
C GLU A 355 9.65 31.66 19.00
N ILE A 356 8.84 31.48 20.03
CA ILE A 356 7.68 30.59 20.00
C ILE A 356 6.46 31.41 19.54
N GLY A 357 5.94 31.11 18.35
CA GLY A 357 4.89 31.92 17.71
C GLY A 357 3.46 31.49 18.03
N GLU A 358 3.20 30.18 18.06
CA GLU A 358 1.90 29.59 18.39
C GLU A 358 2.14 28.21 19.03
N GLU A 359 1.52 27.97 20.18
CA GLU A 359 1.38 26.62 20.74
C GLU A 359 0.05 26.04 20.28
N ARG A 360 0.09 25.03 19.41
CA ARG A 360 -1.13 24.30 19.02
C ARG A 360 -1.11 22.95 19.70
N GLN A 361 -1.95 22.78 20.72
CA GLN A 361 -2.32 21.43 21.18
C GLN A 361 -2.95 20.67 20.02
N ARG A 362 -2.60 19.39 19.88
CA ARG A 362 -3.14 18.49 18.85
C ARG A 362 -3.56 17.16 19.42
#